data_AF-A0A1N6EB33-F1
#
_entry.id   AF-A0A1N6EB33-F1
#
_cell.length_a   1.000
_cell.length_b   1.000
_cell.length_c   1.000
_cell.angle_alpha   90.00
_cell.angle_beta   90.00
_cell.angle_gamma   90.00
#
_symmetry.space_group_name_H-M   'P 1'
#
loop_
_entity.id
_entity.type
_entity.pdbx_description
1 polymer ?
#
loop_
_entity_poly.entity_id
_entity_poly.type
_entity_poly.pdbx_seq_one_letter_code
_entity_poly.pdbx_strand_id
1 'polypeptide(L)'
;MEVTNINVKLIEIIKNSNSQNLQIYLFGSYLTGSYYEDIDILIIYGDYDAMKSIKKKINHELTEFFPHITCLTFEEEIELSFIKKSNAKKIAI
;
A
#
# COMPACT_ATOMS: atom_id res chain seq x y z
N MET A 1 -8.34 8.91 -16.09
CA MET A 1 -9.53 8.47 -15.32
C MET A 1 -9.23 7.30 -14.36
N GLU A 2 -7.99 6.78 -14.31
CA GLU A 2 -7.65 5.54 -13.58
C GLU A 2 -7.13 5.73 -12.14
N VAL A 3 -6.46 6.85 -11.83
CA VAL A 3 -5.83 7.08 -10.51
C VAL A 3 -6.86 7.10 -9.36
N THR A 4 -8.05 7.64 -9.59
CA THR A 4 -9.12 7.71 -8.58
C THR A 4 -9.61 6.32 -8.15
N ASN A 5 -9.47 5.30 -9.01
CA ASN A 5 -10.05 3.98 -8.76
C ASN A 5 -9.23 3.15 -7.76
N ILE A 6 -7.89 3.26 -7.79
CA ILE A 6 -7.02 2.44 -6.94
C ILE A 6 -7.04 2.92 -5.48
N ASN A 7 -7.00 4.24 -5.25
CA ASN A 7 -7.14 4.79 -3.90
C ASN A 7 -8.46 4.36 -3.25
N VAL A 8 -9.56 4.37 -3.99
CA VAL A 8 -10.87 3.91 -3.50
C VAL A 8 -10.84 2.42 -3.14
N LYS A 9 -10.34 1.56 -4.04
CA LYS A 9 -10.19 0.12 -3.76
C LYS A 9 -9.33 -0.14 -2.53
N LEU A 10 -8.21 0.56 -2.38
CA LEU A 10 -7.33 0.41 -1.20
C LEU A 10 -8.02 0.85 0.09
N ILE A 11 -8.73 1.99 0.07
CA ILE A 11 -9.51 2.47 1.22
C ILE A 11 -10.57 1.44 1.62
N GLU A 12 -11.28 0.84 0.66
CA GLU A 12 -12.27 -0.21 0.93
C GLU A 12 -11.63 -1.46 1.55
N ILE A 13 -10.49 -1.91 1.03
CA ILE A 13 -9.74 -3.04 1.59
C ILE A 13 -9.35 -2.76 3.04
N ILE A 14 -8.87 -1.54 3.34
CA ILE A 14 -8.45 -1.16 4.69
C ILE A 14 -9.65 -1.03 5.63
N LYS A 15 -10.76 -0.39 5.21
CA LYS A 15 -11.99 -0.24 6.01
C LYS A 15 -12.58 -1.60 6.39
N ASN A 16 -12.48 -2.58 5.49
CA ASN A 16 -12.93 -3.95 5.72
C ASN A 16 -11.90 -4.80 6.50
N SER A 17 -10.81 -4.20 6.98
CA SER A 17 -9.82 -4.82 7.84
C SER A 17 -9.89 -4.19 9.23
N ASN A 18 -10.12 -5.01 10.25
CA ASN A 18 -10.24 -4.54 11.64
C ASN A 18 -8.85 -4.26 12.27
N SER A 19 -7.86 -3.88 11.46
CA SER A 19 -6.44 -3.85 11.85
C SER A 19 -5.99 -2.44 12.23
N GLN A 20 -5.99 -2.15 13.53
CA GLN A 20 -5.60 -0.84 14.07
C GLN A 20 -4.11 -0.50 13.89
N ASN A 21 -3.27 -1.49 13.60
CA ASN A 21 -1.81 -1.35 13.47
C ASN A 21 -1.32 -1.59 12.04
N LEU A 22 -2.09 -1.13 11.06
CA LEU A 22 -1.74 -1.25 9.64
C LEU A 22 -1.82 0.11 8.96
N GLN A 23 -0.79 0.46 8.20
CA GLN A 23 -0.73 1.69 7.43
C GLN A 23 -0.34 1.35 6.00
N ILE A 24 -1.09 1.90 5.03
CA ILE A 24 -0.82 1.69 3.61
C ILE A 24 -0.37 3.00 2.99
N TYR A 25 0.67 2.91 2.16
CA TYR A 25 1.20 4.01 1.38
C TYR A 25 1.34 3.60 -0.08
N LEU A 26 1.25 4.58 -0.97
CA LEU A 26 1.63 4.45 -2.38
C LEU A 26 2.96 5.16 -2.60
N PHE A 27 3.80 4.61 -3.45
CA PHE A 27 5.07 5.24 -3.83
C PHE A 27 5.40 4.95 -5.30
N GLY A 28 6.61 5.30 -5.72
CA GLY A 28 7.10 5.01 -7.06
C GLY A 28 6.48 5.88 -8.15
N SER A 29 6.54 5.37 -9.38
CA SER A 29 6.19 6.09 -10.61
C SER A 29 4.69 6.43 -10.69
N TYR A 30 3.84 5.66 -10.02
CA TYR A 30 2.41 5.94 -9.89
C TYR A 30 2.13 7.37 -9.37
N LEU A 31 2.98 7.89 -8.47
CA LEU A 31 2.80 9.22 -7.92
C LEU A 31 3.18 10.36 -8.89
N THR A 32 3.93 10.09 -9.96
CA THR A 32 4.41 11.12 -10.90
C THR A 32 3.48 11.33 -12.09
N GLY A 33 2.35 10.61 -12.16
CA GLY A 33 1.27 10.87 -13.11
C GLY A 33 1.49 10.39 -14.54
N SER A 34 2.53 9.60 -14.80
CA SER A 34 2.66 8.92 -16.09
C SER A 34 1.72 7.70 -16.14
N TYR A 35 1.29 7.31 -17.34
CA TYR A 35 0.52 6.08 -17.55
C TYR A 35 1.38 4.88 -17.13
N TYR A 36 1.06 4.28 -15.99
CA TYR A 36 1.77 3.10 -15.49
C TYR A 36 0.77 1.99 -15.18
N GLU A 37 1.13 0.80 -15.65
CA GLU A 37 0.39 -0.45 -15.43
C GLU A 37 0.73 -1.08 -14.06
N ASP A 38 1.87 -0.72 -13.48
CA ASP A 38 2.36 -1.27 -12.21
C ASP A 38 2.17 -0.30 -11.05
N ILE A 39 1.73 -0.80 -9.88
CA ILE A 39 1.56 0.01 -8.66
C ILE A 39 2.45 -0.46 -7.51
N ASP A 40 3.26 0.46 -6.97
CA ASP A 40 4.07 0.23 -5.78
C ASP A 40 3.30 0.59 -4.50
N ILE A 41 3.13 -0.41 -3.62
CA ILE A 41 2.38 -0.31 -2.37
C ILE A 41 3.28 -0.65 -1.20
N LEU A 42 3.31 0.19 -0.18
CA LEU A 42 4.00 -0.06 1.08
C LEU A 42 2.97 -0.34 2.17
N ILE A 43 3.15 -1.46 2.88
CA ILE A 43 2.37 -1.81 4.06
C ILE A 43 3.30 -1.75 5.28
N ILE A 44 3.02 -0.82 6.20
CA ILE A 44 3.61 -0.82 7.54
C ILE A 44 2.67 -1.58 8.48
N TYR A 45 3.18 -2.60 9.16
CA TYR A 45 2.37 -3.50 9.98
C TYR A 45 2.97 -3.73 11.36
N GLY A 46 2.09 -3.87 12.36
CA GLY A 46 2.41 -4.41 13.69
C GLY A 46 1.86 -5.82 13.92
N ASP A 47 0.99 -6.30 13.03
CA ASP A 47 0.38 -7.62 13.08
C ASP A 47 0.62 -8.33 11.74
N TYR A 48 1.37 -9.43 11.79
CA TYR A 48 1.78 -10.19 10.61
C TYR A 48 0.60 -10.88 9.92
N ASP A 49 -0.37 -11.41 10.67
CA ASP A 49 -1.52 -12.13 10.10
C ASP A 49 -2.49 -11.14 9.43
N ALA A 50 -2.69 -9.98 10.06
CA ALA A 50 -3.40 -8.86 9.45
C ALA A 50 -2.75 -8.43 8.13
N MET A 51 -1.42 -8.22 8.13
CA MET A 51 -0.68 -7.86 6.92
C MET A 51 -0.81 -8.92 5.84
N LYS A 52 -0.67 -10.21 6.18
CA LYS A 52 -0.78 -11.32 5.23
C LYS A 52 -2.16 -11.39 4.59
N SER A 53 -3.21 -11.18 5.38
CA SER A 53 -4.60 -11.11 4.91
C SER A 53 -4.81 -9.94 3.94
N ILE A 54 -4.34 -8.75 4.31
CA ILE A 54 -4.45 -7.55 3.48
C ILE A 54 -3.65 -7.68 2.19
N LYS A 55 -2.40 -8.13 2.26
CA LYS A 55 -1.56 -8.37 1.08
C LYS A 55 -2.23 -9.30 0.09
N LYS A 56 -2.86 -10.38 0.57
CA LYS A 56 -3.60 -11.31 -0.29
C LYS A 56 -4.80 -10.64 -0.96
N LYS A 57 -5.57 -9.82 -0.23
CA LYS A 57 -6.69 -9.06 -0.79
C LYS A 57 -6.23 -8.06 -1.85
N ILE A 58 -5.18 -7.30 -1.58
CA ILE A 58 -4.63 -6.32 -2.54
C ILE A 58 -4.17 -7.02 -3.81
N ASN A 59 -3.40 -8.10 -3.70
CA ASN A 59 -2.96 -8.87 -4.85
C ASN A 59 -4.12 -9.41 -5.69
N HIS A 60 -5.26 -9.74 -5.06
CA HIS A 60 -6.43 -10.22 -5.78
C HIS A 60 -7.21 -9.09 -6.48
N GLU A 61 -7.56 -8.04 -5.73
CA GLU A 61 -8.42 -6.93 -6.19
C GLU A 61 -7.73 -5.97 -7.17
N LEU A 62 -6.40 -5.95 -7.13
CA LEU A 62 -5.56 -5.12 -7.99
C LEU A 62 -4.75 -5.93 -9.00
N THR A 63 -5.08 -7.21 -9.26
CA THR A 63 -4.31 -8.09 -10.17
C THR A 63 -4.00 -7.42 -11.52
N GLU A 64 -4.94 -6.66 -12.07
CA GLU A 64 -4.81 -5.95 -13.36
C GLU A 64 -3.76 -4.83 -13.36
N PHE A 65 -3.34 -4.38 -12.17
CA PHE A 65 -2.38 -3.29 -11.96
C PHE A 65 -1.02 -3.79 -11.42
N PHE A 66 -0.78 -5.11 -11.50
CA PHE A 66 0.47 -5.78 -11.11
C PHE A 66 1.11 -5.19 -9.82
N PRO A 67 0.41 -5.29 -8.66
CA PRO A 67 0.82 -4.58 -7.46
C PRO A 67 2.14 -5.13 -6.92
N HIS A 68 3.12 -4.26 -6.80
CA HIS A 68 4.38 -4.55 -6.15
C HIS A 68 4.30 -4.11 -4.67
N ILE A 69 4.18 -5.10 -3.78
CA ILE A 69 3.91 -4.86 -2.36
C ILE A 69 5.18 -5.04 -1.53
N THR A 70 5.67 -3.95 -0.97
CA THR A 70 6.70 -3.93 0.08
C THR A 70 6.02 -3.95 1.45
N CYS A 71 6.46 -4.82 2.34
CA CYS A 71 5.94 -4.89 3.71
C CYS A 71 7.08 -4.63 4.69
N LEU A 72 6.89 -3.72 5.64
CA LEU A 72 7.86 -3.41 6.68
C LEU A 72 7.16 -3.38 8.05
N THR A 73 7.86 -3.81 9.10
CA THR A 73 7.44 -3.49 10.47
C THR A 73 7.69 -2.01 10.78
N PHE A 74 7.17 -1.53 11.90
CA PHE A 74 7.46 -0.17 12.36
C PHE A 74 8.97 0.03 12.62
N GLU A 75 9.64 -0.97 13.18
CA GLU A 75 11.08 -0.95 13.44
C GLU A 75 11.89 -0.89 12.14
N GLU A 76 11.54 -1.71 11.15
CA GLU A 76 12.20 -1.71 9.84
C GLU A 76 12.05 -0.36 9.11
N GLU A 77 10.86 0.28 9.18
CA GLU A 77 10.68 1.62 8.63
C GLU A 77 11.54 2.67 9.35
N ILE A 78 11.70 2.58 10.68
CA ILE A 78 12.57 3.50 11.43
C ILE A 78 14.02 3.37 10.96
N GLU A 79 14.52 2.15 10.82
CA GLU A 79 15.88 1.87 10.38
C GLU A 79 16.13 2.29 8.93
N LEU A 80 15.21 1.96 8.03
CA LEU A 80 15.38 2.20 6.60
C LEU A 80 15.01 3.62 6.20
N SER A 81 14.11 4.28 6.95
CA SER A 81 13.47 5.54 6.59
C SER A 81 12.87 5.51 5.18
N PHE A 82 12.21 4.41 4.81
CA PHE A 82 11.76 4.15 3.45
C PHE A 82 10.71 5.16 3.01
N ILE A 83 9.75 5.53 3.85
CA ILE A 83 8.70 6.52 3.53
C ILE A 83 9.34 7.85 3.11
N LYS A 84 10.33 8.31 3.87
CA LYS A 84 11.04 9.56 3.58
C LYS A 84 11.84 9.48 2.29
N LYS A 85 12.56 8.38 2.05
CA LYS A 85 13.43 8.20 0.88
C LYS A 85 12.64 8.02 -0.42
N SER A 86 11.53 7.31 -0.36
CA SER A 86 10.66 7.03 -1.52
C SER A 86 9.59 8.09 -1.77
N ASN A 87 9.46 9.08 -0.89
CA ASN A 87 8.38 10.08 -0.89
C ASN A 87 6.98 9.41 -0.89
N ALA A 88 6.85 8.28 -0.19
CA ALA A 88 5.61 7.53 -0.11
C ALA A 88 4.46 8.38 0.46
N LYS A 89 3.28 8.24 -0.12
CA LYS A 89 2.06 8.96 0.28
C LYS A 89 1.12 8.02 0.99
N LYS A 90 0.76 8.37 2.22
CA LYS A 90 -0.17 7.60 3.03
C LYS A 90 -1.55 7.63 2.39
N ILE A 91 -2.20 6.47 2.31
CA ILE A 91 -3.63 6.39 2.02
C ILE A 91 -4.38 6.79 3.28
N ALA A 92 -5.04 7.95 3.22
CA ALA A 92 -5.96 8.41 4.27
C ALA A 92 -7.33 7.75 4.08
N ILE A 93 -7.95 7.32 5.19
CA ILE A 93 -9.25 6.63 5.25
C ILE A 93 -10.38 7.61 5.49
#